data_AF-A0A6J5YY34-F1
#
_entry.id   AF-A0A6J5YY34-F1
#
_cell.length_a   1.000
_cell.length_b   1.000
_cell.length_c   1.000
_cell.angle_alpha   90.00
_cell.angle_beta   90.00
_cell.angle_gamma   90.00
#
_symmetry.space_group_name_H-M   'P 1'
#
loop_
_entity.id
_entity.type
_entity.pdbx_description
1 polymer ?
#
loop_
_entity_poly.entity_id
_entity_poly.type
_entity_poly.pdbx_seq_one_letter_code
_entity_poly.pdbx_strand_id
1 'polypeptide(L)'
;MSSRFNKSSVINPILQRRNLYLLALLVLLAKILLIFSIKNGGWLGADGESYRTGANGILADGIFSKNGALLYWPAGYSIVMWLLALISFSKLRILISIFQSIIYCAGSMFFVEKIRQSRLQKMALPTALILGFNPTLSLSSLVIGYESLVASSLLLSISLIIHAQQKPEKKILLLCLFLVALLQGFAAFMQPRSLLFGVVLLILWGVQQGTRKSFTKLVIIGICILAVLPISLVARNIRANDVATVSTNLGITMNLGAGNSATGGYDGGGGVDCKAGQGAKTVTDNQEVLCVLTWYLHHPIKTAELAINKSVFFWSPWTGPLANGTMGRNPWAKISPMGRMGVSAQGQALGYGLFGKIISWLWLSAGLLLFFLGFIGLWGAGGAERFIGSLAATPVLLAWLTSIGTIGDHRFRLPTMPLSLFLQVVGVFALQDILRKRRRGSALEPNGEAR
;
A
#
# COMPACT_ATOMS: atom_id res chain seq x y z
N MET A 1 -29.33 -13.72 3.54
CA MET A 1 -28.09 -12.91 3.42
C MET A 1 -27.61 -12.73 1.97
N SER A 2 -27.93 -13.66 1.05
CA SER A 2 -27.67 -13.59 -0.41
C SER A 2 -28.30 -12.38 -1.14
N SER A 3 -29.37 -11.78 -0.61
CA SER A 3 -30.05 -10.64 -1.25
C SER A 3 -29.33 -9.29 -1.15
N ARG A 4 -28.23 -9.16 -0.37
CA ARG A 4 -27.54 -7.87 -0.12
C ARG A 4 -26.93 -7.23 -1.38
N PHE A 5 -26.52 -8.03 -2.37
CA PHE A 5 -25.86 -7.52 -3.59
C PHE A 5 -26.74 -7.61 -4.85
N ASN A 6 -27.93 -8.22 -4.76
CA ASN A 6 -28.63 -8.75 -5.93
C ASN A 6 -29.78 -7.89 -6.50
N LYS A 7 -30.02 -6.67 -6.03
CA LYS A 7 -31.02 -5.78 -6.65
C LYS A 7 -30.43 -4.98 -7.80
N SER A 8 -30.33 -5.55 -8.99
CA SER A 8 -29.83 -4.88 -10.20
C SER A 8 -30.69 -3.66 -10.57
N SER A 9 -30.16 -2.45 -10.42
CA SER A 9 -30.53 -1.35 -11.30
C SER A 9 -29.86 -1.65 -12.64
N VAL A 10 -30.64 -1.86 -13.70
CA VAL A 10 -30.12 -2.21 -15.03
C VAL A 10 -29.41 -0.99 -15.62
N ILE A 11 -28.14 -0.80 -15.26
CA ILE A 11 -27.23 0.08 -16.00
C ILE A 11 -26.74 -0.76 -17.18
N ASN A 12 -26.84 -0.22 -18.41
CA ASN A 12 -26.32 -0.90 -19.59
C ASN A 12 -24.83 -1.26 -19.37
N PRO A 13 -24.46 -2.55 -19.34
CA PRO A 13 -23.12 -2.98 -18.93
C PRO A 13 -22.02 -2.54 -19.91
N ILE A 14 -22.37 -2.36 -21.19
CA ILE A 14 -21.46 -1.85 -22.22
C ILE A 14 -21.19 -0.36 -21.98
N LEU A 15 -22.24 0.41 -21.72
CA LEU A 15 -22.13 1.83 -21.43
C LEU A 15 -21.34 2.07 -20.13
N GLN A 16 -21.62 1.28 -19.09
CA GLN A 16 -20.88 1.35 -17.82
C GLN A 16 -19.39 1.05 -18.03
N ARG A 17 -19.07 -0.02 -18.78
CA ARG A 17 -17.68 -0.36 -19.11
C ARG A 17 -17.01 0.79 -19.85
N ARG A 18 -17.61 1.30 -20.93
CA ARG A 18 -17.08 2.43 -21.71
C ARG A 18 -16.78 3.64 -20.82
N ASN A 19 -17.71 4.01 -19.94
CA ASN A 19 -17.56 5.16 -19.04
C ASN A 19 -16.40 4.97 -18.06
N LEU A 20 -16.15 3.75 -17.56
CA LEU A 20 -15.01 3.46 -16.69
C LEU A 20 -13.67 3.63 -17.42
N TYR A 21 -13.56 3.14 -18.66
CA TYR A 21 -12.35 3.33 -19.46
C TYR A 21 -12.11 4.81 -19.78
N LEU A 22 -13.16 5.55 -20.17
CA LEU A 22 -13.06 6.98 -20.40
C LEU A 22 -12.61 7.73 -19.15
N LEU A 23 -13.16 7.40 -17.99
CA LEU A 23 -12.79 8.00 -16.71
C LEU A 23 -11.29 7.83 -16.42
N ALA A 24 -10.76 6.61 -16.57
CA ALA A 24 -9.35 6.36 -16.30
C ALA A 24 -8.41 7.00 -17.32
N LEU A 25 -8.81 7.04 -18.60
CA LEU A 25 -8.05 7.76 -19.64
C LEU A 25 -8.03 9.26 -19.37
N LEU A 26 -9.15 9.85 -18.94
CA LEU A 26 -9.21 11.27 -18.56
C LEU A 26 -8.33 11.57 -17.36
N VAL A 27 -8.34 10.71 -16.33
CA VAL A 27 -7.45 10.85 -15.16
C VAL A 27 -5.99 10.73 -15.58
N LEU A 28 -5.64 9.76 -16.43
CA LEU A 28 -4.27 9.60 -16.93
C LEU A 28 -3.83 10.81 -17.76
N LEU A 29 -4.69 11.32 -18.65
CA LEU A 29 -4.41 12.51 -19.44
C LEU A 29 -4.18 13.74 -18.55
N ALA A 30 -5.04 13.96 -17.55
CA ALA A 30 -4.88 15.03 -16.58
C ALA A 30 -3.53 14.93 -15.83
N LYS A 31 -3.10 13.72 -15.46
CA LYS A 31 -1.79 13.48 -14.86
C LYS A 31 -0.64 13.79 -15.81
N ILE A 32 -0.74 13.38 -17.07
CA ILE A 32 0.30 13.66 -18.08
C ILE A 32 0.44 15.17 -18.28
N LEU A 33 -0.67 15.90 -18.41
CA LEU A 33 -0.66 17.37 -18.50
C LEU A 33 0.00 17.99 -17.25
N LEU A 34 -0.37 17.50 -16.07
CA LEU A 34 0.21 17.97 -14.80
C LEU A 34 1.72 17.68 -14.71
N ILE A 35 2.19 16.54 -15.19
CA ILE A 35 3.63 16.22 -15.27
C ILE A 35 4.36 17.32 -16.03
N PHE A 36 3.88 17.74 -17.19
CA PHE A 36 4.53 18.80 -17.97
C PHE A 36 4.43 20.19 -17.31
N SER A 37 3.50 20.41 -16.40
CA SER A 37 3.41 21.65 -15.60
C SER A 37 4.32 21.65 -14.36
N ILE A 38 4.80 20.49 -13.90
CA ILE A 38 5.68 20.40 -12.73
C ILE A 38 7.13 20.70 -13.13
N LYS A 39 7.83 21.51 -12.32
CA LYS A 39 9.29 21.73 -12.49
C LYS A 39 10.03 20.39 -12.52
N ASN A 40 10.75 20.13 -13.61
CA ASN A 40 11.46 18.86 -13.89
C ASN A 40 10.54 17.64 -14.05
N GLY A 41 9.22 17.80 -14.15
CA GLY A 41 8.30 16.74 -14.54
C GLY A 41 7.99 15.65 -13.51
N GLY A 42 8.27 15.89 -12.23
CA GLY A 42 7.95 14.95 -11.16
C GLY A 42 8.38 15.49 -9.80
N TRP A 43 7.66 15.10 -8.75
CA TRP A 43 8.00 15.48 -7.37
C TRP A 43 8.91 14.45 -6.73
N LEU A 44 9.82 14.89 -5.86
CA LEU A 44 10.62 13.97 -5.06
C LEU A 44 9.79 13.47 -3.89
N GLY A 45 9.79 12.15 -3.68
CA GLY A 45 9.22 11.53 -2.49
C GLY A 45 10.12 11.71 -1.27
N ALA A 46 9.83 10.96 -0.21
CA ALA A 46 10.64 10.94 1.01
C ALA A 46 12.09 10.51 0.73
N ASP A 47 12.28 9.44 -0.04
CA ASP A 47 13.62 8.91 -0.38
C ASP A 47 14.00 9.16 -1.84
N GLY A 48 13.31 10.10 -2.52
CA GLY A 48 13.49 10.34 -3.95
C GLY A 48 14.94 10.69 -4.33
N GLU A 49 15.63 11.44 -3.47
CA GLU A 49 17.04 11.78 -3.60
C GLU A 49 17.92 10.54 -3.48
N SER A 50 17.69 9.70 -2.49
CA SER A 50 18.44 8.45 -2.28
C SER A 50 18.33 7.54 -3.50
N TYR A 51 17.11 7.38 -4.05
CA TYR A 51 16.89 6.56 -5.25
C TYR A 51 17.63 7.10 -6.47
N ARG A 52 17.64 8.43 -6.65
CA ARG A 52 18.38 9.08 -7.73
C ARG A 52 19.89 8.95 -7.55
N THR A 53 20.40 9.11 -6.33
CA THR A 53 21.82 8.89 -6.01
C THR A 53 22.24 7.46 -6.33
N GLY A 54 21.41 6.47 -5.97
CA GLY A 54 21.65 5.07 -6.35
C GLY A 54 21.64 4.86 -7.86
N ALA A 55 20.67 5.42 -8.58
CA ALA A 55 20.60 5.32 -10.04
C ALA A 55 21.83 5.96 -10.73
N ASN A 56 22.30 7.09 -10.22
CA ASN A 56 23.53 7.74 -10.68
C ASN A 56 24.77 6.87 -10.41
N GLY A 57 24.85 6.22 -9.25
CA GLY A 57 25.92 5.27 -8.95
C GLY A 57 25.96 4.10 -9.92
N ILE A 58 24.79 3.53 -10.26
CA ILE A 58 24.68 2.47 -11.26
C ILE A 58 25.11 2.98 -12.66
N LEU A 59 24.75 4.21 -13.01
CA LEU A 59 25.16 4.80 -14.29
C LEU A 59 26.68 5.00 -14.38
N ALA A 60 27.34 5.35 -13.28
CA ALA A 60 28.77 5.61 -13.22
C ALA A 60 29.60 4.31 -13.18
N ASP A 61 29.26 3.37 -12.30
CA ASP A 61 30.11 2.21 -11.99
C ASP A 61 29.48 0.87 -12.41
N GLY A 62 28.31 0.89 -13.04
CA GLY A 62 27.53 -0.30 -13.40
C GLY A 62 26.71 -0.87 -12.23
N ILE A 63 26.05 -2.01 -12.50
CA ILE A 63 25.06 -2.63 -11.57
C ILE A 63 25.66 -3.01 -10.19
N PHE A 64 26.97 -3.23 -10.13
CA PHE A 64 27.72 -3.55 -8.91
C PHE A 64 28.35 -2.33 -8.23
N SER A 65 27.89 -1.10 -8.54
CA SER A 65 28.36 0.12 -7.88
C SER A 65 28.34 0.02 -6.34
N LYS A 66 29.39 0.48 -5.68
CA LYS A 66 29.51 0.50 -4.22
C LYS A 66 28.84 1.71 -3.56
N ASN A 67 28.05 2.49 -4.32
CA ASN A 67 27.34 3.64 -3.77
C ASN A 67 26.45 3.22 -2.58
N GLY A 68 26.67 3.82 -1.42
CA GLY A 68 26.01 3.44 -0.16
C GLY A 68 24.48 3.52 -0.21
N ALA A 69 23.90 4.37 -1.07
CA ALA A 69 22.45 4.46 -1.23
C ALA A 69 21.81 3.15 -1.75
N LEU A 70 22.58 2.34 -2.49
CA LEU A 70 22.14 1.06 -3.08
C LEU A 70 22.20 -0.11 -2.10
N LEU A 71 22.90 0.06 -0.96
CA LEU A 71 22.91 -0.91 0.13
C LEU A 71 22.00 -0.47 1.28
N TYR A 72 21.97 0.83 1.59
CA TYR A 72 21.09 1.36 2.63
C TYR A 72 19.61 1.21 2.27
N TRP A 73 19.23 1.56 1.03
CA TRP A 73 17.91 1.24 0.49
C TRP A 73 17.99 0.05 -0.46
N PRO A 74 16.91 -0.75 -0.59
CA PRO A 74 16.83 -1.77 -1.63
C PRO A 74 17.08 -1.15 -3.01
N ALA A 75 18.09 -1.64 -3.73
CA ALA A 75 18.50 -1.07 -5.01
C ALA A 75 17.42 -1.18 -6.11
N GLY A 76 16.36 -1.97 -5.92
CA GLY A 76 15.42 -2.29 -6.98
C GLY A 76 14.73 -1.09 -7.62
N TYR A 77 14.31 -0.08 -6.85
CA TYR A 77 13.72 1.12 -7.43
C TYR A 77 14.75 1.98 -8.16
N SER A 78 15.98 2.08 -7.64
CA SER A 78 17.10 2.74 -8.34
C SER A 78 17.44 2.04 -9.66
N ILE A 79 17.35 0.70 -9.72
CA ILE A 79 17.56 -0.07 -10.94
C ILE A 79 16.45 0.23 -11.97
N VAL A 80 15.18 0.30 -11.54
CA VAL A 80 14.08 0.73 -12.42
C VAL A 80 14.33 2.13 -12.98
N MET A 81 14.75 3.07 -12.13
CA MET A 81 15.12 4.41 -12.58
C MET A 81 16.30 4.39 -13.56
N TRP A 82 17.33 3.58 -13.30
CA TRP A 82 18.47 3.44 -14.19
C TRP A 82 18.07 2.89 -15.56
N LEU A 83 17.20 1.87 -15.63
CA LEU A 83 16.69 1.35 -16.90
C LEU A 83 15.98 2.42 -17.73
N LEU A 84 15.20 3.31 -17.10
CA LEU A 84 14.58 4.45 -17.79
C LEU A 84 15.59 5.55 -18.16
N ALA A 85 16.67 5.69 -17.39
CA ALA A 85 17.74 6.63 -17.68
C ALA A 85 18.49 6.29 -18.98
N LEU A 86 18.51 5.00 -19.37
CA LEU A 86 19.06 4.55 -20.66
C LEU A 86 18.31 5.15 -21.86
N ILE A 87 17.03 5.52 -21.69
CA ILE A 87 16.25 6.21 -22.72
C ILE A 87 16.62 7.70 -22.73
N SER A 88 16.56 8.35 -21.56
CA SER A 88 16.99 9.74 -21.41
C SER A 88 17.24 10.10 -19.95
N PHE A 89 18.51 10.31 -19.60
CA PHE A 89 18.88 10.75 -18.26
C PHE A 89 18.34 12.15 -17.93
N SER A 90 18.39 13.09 -18.88
CA SER A 90 17.93 14.47 -18.68
C SER A 90 16.42 14.57 -18.45
N LYS A 91 15.65 13.59 -18.93
CA LYS A 91 14.19 13.50 -18.77
C LYS A 91 13.75 12.40 -17.79
N LEU A 92 14.66 11.84 -17.01
CA LEU A 92 14.38 10.69 -16.12
C LEU A 92 13.16 10.87 -15.23
N ARG A 93 12.97 12.07 -14.65
CA ARG A 93 11.83 12.37 -13.77
C ARG A 93 10.47 12.36 -14.51
N ILE A 94 10.46 12.81 -15.76
CA ILE A 94 9.27 12.76 -16.63
C ILE A 94 8.98 11.30 -16.98
N LEU A 95 10.01 10.56 -17.41
CA LEU A 95 9.89 9.17 -17.82
C LEU A 95 9.35 8.29 -16.69
N ILE A 96 9.92 8.40 -15.48
CA ILE A 96 9.45 7.61 -14.33
C ILE A 96 8.01 8.00 -13.94
N SER A 97 7.65 9.28 -13.92
CA SER A 97 6.30 9.73 -13.59
C SER A 97 5.25 9.25 -14.60
N ILE A 98 5.58 9.26 -15.90
CA ILE A 98 4.72 8.72 -16.95
C ILE A 98 4.59 7.19 -16.79
N PHE A 99 5.71 6.49 -16.65
CA PHE A 99 5.76 5.04 -16.48
C PHE A 99 4.91 4.57 -15.29
N GLN A 100 5.11 5.17 -14.11
CA GLN A 100 4.35 4.87 -12.90
C GLN A 100 2.86 5.18 -13.07
N SER A 101 2.51 6.30 -13.72
CA SER A 101 1.13 6.69 -13.94
C SER A 101 0.40 5.76 -14.91
N ILE A 102 1.07 5.26 -15.95
CA ILE A 102 0.52 4.27 -16.89
C ILE A 102 0.27 2.95 -16.16
N ILE A 103 1.24 2.43 -15.40
CA ILE A 103 1.10 1.17 -14.68
C ILE A 103 0.00 1.27 -13.62
N TYR A 104 -0.07 2.38 -12.88
CA TYR A 104 -1.13 2.60 -11.90
C TYR A 104 -2.52 2.69 -12.53
N CYS A 105 -2.63 3.38 -13.67
CA CYS A 105 -3.88 3.43 -14.45
C CYS A 105 -4.30 2.03 -14.90
N ALA A 106 -3.37 1.25 -15.49
CA ALA A 106 -3.64 -0.11 -15.94
C ALA A 106 -4.05 -1.04 -14.79
N GLY A 107 -3.33 -1.01 -13.67
CA GLY A 107 -3.64 -1.81 -12.48
C GLY A 107 -5.00 -1.47 -11.87
N SER A 108 -5.30 -0.18 -11.71
CA SER A 108 -6.58 0.29 -11.19
C SER A 108 -7.74 -0.09 -12.11
N MET A 109 -7.55 0.07 -13.43
CA MET A 109 -8.57 -0.29 -14.42
C MET A 109 -8.84 -1.78 -14.47
N PHE A 110 -7.79 -2.60 -14.44
CA PHE A 110 -7.97 -4.05 -14.46
C PHE A 110 -8.68 -4.53 -13.20
N PHE A 111 -8.34 -3.98 -12.03
CA PHE A 111 -9.02 -4.28 -10.78
C PHE A 111 -10.50 -3.90 -10.82
N VAL A 112 -10.81 -2.66 -11.20
CA VAL A 112 -12.20 -2.19 -11.33
C VAL A 112 -12.99 -3.05 -12.32
N GLU A 113 -12.39 -3.45 -13.43
CA GLU A 113 -13.04 -4.33 -14.41
C GLU A 113 -13.34 -5.71 -13.83
N LYS A 114 -12.43 -6.27 -13.00
CA LYS A 114 -12.67 -7.55 -12.30
C LYS A 114 -13.78 -7.45 -11.26
N ILE A 115 -13.85 -6.34 -10.54
CA ILE A 115 -14.97 -6.03 -9.64
C ILE A 115 -16.28 -5.89 -10.41
N ARG A 116 -16.27 -5.20 -11.55
CA ARG A 116 -17.44 -5.03 -12.43
C ARG A 116 -17.97 -6.37 -12.97
N GLN A 117 -17.09 -7.30 -13.29
CA GLN A 117 -17.43 -8.65 -13.76
C GLN A 117 -17.90 -9.59 -12.63
N SER A 118 -17.92 -9.12 -11.38
CA SER A 118 -18.39 -9.89 -10.22
C SER A 118 -19.77 -9.41 -9.74
N ARG A 119 -20.31 -10.04 -8.69
CA ARG A 119 -21.56 -9.57 -8.05
C ARG A 119 -21.40 -8.20 -7.36
N LEU A 120 -20.16 -7.71 -7.23
CA LEU A 120 -19.83 -6.39 -6.69
C LEU A 120 -19.90 -5.25 -7.73
N GLN A 121 -20.52 -5.47 -8.89
CA GLN A 121 -20.58 -4.51 -10.00
C GLN A 121 -20.99 -3.08 -9.63
N LYS A 122 -21.86 -2.91 -8.62
CA LYS A 122 -22.30 -1.58 -8.14
C LYS A 122 -21.18 -0.77 -7.49
N MET A 123 -20.17 -1.46 -6.98
CA MET A 123 -19.01 -0.84 -6.32
C MET A 123 -17.95 -0.43 -7.34
N ALA A 124 -18.02 -0.91 -8.60
CA ALA A 124 -16.99 -0.66 -9.61
C ALA A 124 -16.80 0.83 -9.89
N LEU A 125 -17.88 1.59 -10.14
CA LEU A 125 -17.78 3.03 -10.40
C LEU A 125 -17.29 3.83 -9.19
N PRO A 126 -17.86 3.68 -7.98
CA PRO A 126 -17.31 4.33 -6.79
C PRO A 126 -15.84 3.97 -6.51
N THR A 127 -15.45 2.72 -6.76
CA THR A 127 -14.05 2.29 -6.65
C THR A 127 -13.17 2.98 -7.69
N ALA A 128 -13.61 3.07 -8.95
CA ALA A 128 -12.87 3.78 -9.99
C ALA A 128 -12.67 5.27 -9.64
N LEU A 129 -13.72 5.91 -9.13
CA LEU A 129 -13.67 7.30 -8.70
C LEU A 129 -12.67 7.50 -7.55
N ILE A 130 -12.74 6.68 -6.50
CA ILE A 130 -11.84 6.86 -5.34
C ILE A 130 -10.39 6.52 -5.70
N LEU A 131 -10.13 5.52 -6.56
CA LEU A 131 -8.78 5.20 -7.01
C LEU A 131 -8.19 6.25 -7.96
N GLY A 132 -9.03 6.86 -8.80
CA GLY A 132 -8.64 7.87 -9.77
C GLY A 132 -8.49 9.28 -9.19
N PHE A 133 -9.32 9.65 -8.23
CA PHE A 133 -9.41 11.03 -7.70
C PHE A 133 -9.01 11.20 -6.24
N ASN A 134 -8.65 10.13 -5.51
CA ASN A 134 -8.03 10.31 -4.20
C ASN A 134 -6.69 11.05 -4.40
N PRO A 135 -6.53 12.27 -3.87
CA PRO A 135 -5.43 13.14 -4.28
C PRO A 135 -4.08 12.61 -3.82
N THR A 136 -4.00 12.01 -2.64
CA THR A 136 -2.74 11.41 -2.15
C THR A 136 -2.37 10.17 -2.95
N LEU A 137 -3.31 9.24 -3.12
CA LEU A 137 -3.05 7.99 -3.83
C LEU A 137 -2.78 8.23 -5.32
N SER A 138 -3.64 9.01 -5.97
CA SER A 138 -3.56 9.23 -7.41
C SER A 138 -2.33 10.06 -7.79
N LEU A 139 -2.01 11.12 -7.03
CA LEU A 139 -0.81 11.93 -7.31
C LEU A 139 0.48 11.24 -6.89
N SER A 140 0.43 10.17 -6.07
CA SER A 140 1.63 9.38 -5.73
C SER A 140 2.33 8.79 -6.96
N SER A 141 1.62 8.58 -8.08
CA SER A 141 2.23 8.11 -9.33
C SER A 141 3.07 9.16 -10.06
N LEU A 142 3.07 10.42 -9.58
CA LEU A 142 3.94 11.51 -10.05
C LEU A 142 5.09 11.79 -9.07
N VAL A 143 5.17 11.01 -7.98
CA VAL A 143 6.19 11.14 -6.94
C VAL A 143 7.24 10.06 -7.18
N ILE A 144 8.51 10.48 -7.19
CA ILE A 144 9.65 9.57 -7.28
C ILE A 144 9.76 8.81 -5.96
N GLY A 145 9.16 7.61 -5.97
CA GLY A 145 9.09 6.67 -4.87
C GLY A 145 8.42 5.38 -5.35
N TYR A 146 8.74 4.25 -4.71
CA TYR A 146 8.28 2.92 -5.15
C TYR A 146 6.78 2.68 -4.92
N GLU A 147 6.10 3.49 -4.11
CA GLU A 147 4.80 3.19 -3.52
C GLU A 147 3.74 2.93 -4.59
N SER A 148 3.72 3.74 -5.65
CA SER A 148 2.77 3.61 -6.75
C SER A 148 3.00 2.32 -7.56
N LEU A 149 4.24 1.90 -7.76
CA LEU A 149 4.56 0.65 -8.47
C LEU A 149 4.21 -0.58 -7.64
N VAL A 150 4.47 -0.55 -6.33
CA VAL A 150 4.05 -1.62 -5.41
C VAL A 150 2.53 -1.71 -5.34
N ALA A 151 1.83 -0.57 -5.21
CA ALA A 151 0.37 -0.50 -5.25
C ALA A 151 -0.21 -1.09 -6.53
N SER A 152 0.38 -0.74 -7.67
CA SER A 152 -0.04 -1.27 -8.98
C SER A 152 0.20 -2.76 -9.09
N SER A 153 1.34 -3.25 -8.59
CA SER A 153 1.68 -4.68 -8.58
C SER A 153 0.68 -5.48 -7.75
N LEU A 154 0.25 -4.97 -6.59
CA LEU A 154 -0.80 -5.58 -5.76
C LEU A 154 -2.16 -5.60 -6.47
N LEU A 155 -2.58 -4.47 -7.06
CA LEU A 155 -3.84 -4.38 -7.81
C LEU A 155 -3.86 -5.37 -8.98
N LEU A 156 -2.80 -5.40 -9.79
CA LEU A 156 -2.67 -6.33 -10.91
C LEU A 156 -2.67 -7.79 -10.43
N SER A 157 -1.93 -8.09 -9.36
CA SER A 157 -1.85 -9.46 -8.83
C SER A 157 -3.21 -9.97 -8.35
N ILE A 158 -3.93 -9.17 -7.55
CA ILE A 158 -5.28 -9.54 -7.09
C ILE A 158 -6.24 -9.66 -8.27
N SER A 159 -6.14 -8.77 -9.26
CA SER A 159 -6.96 -8.82 -10.47
C SER A 159 -6.72 -10.09 -11.28
N LEU A 160 -5.46 -10.53 -11.42
CA LEU A 160 -5.09 -11.78 -12.08
C LEU A 160 -5.59 -13.00 -11.29
N ILE A 161 -5.49 -12.99 -9.96
CA ILE A 161 -6.04 -14.05 -9.11
C ILE A 161 -7.56 -14.16 -9.31
N ILE A 162 -8.28 -13.03 -9.25
CA ILE A 162 -9.74 -13.00 -9.50
C ILE A 162 -10.03 -13.49 -10.93
N HIS A 163 -9.23 -13.07 -11.91
CA HIS A 163 -9.40 -13.47 -13.29
C HIS A 163 -9.28 -14.99 -13.49
N ALA A 164 -8.27 -15.60 -12.89
CA ALA A 164 -8.06 -17.05 -12.95
C ALA A 164 -9.19 -17.83 -12.27
N GLN A 165 -9.80 -17.28 -11.22
CA GLN A 165 -10.99 -17.88 -10.59
C GLN A 165 -12.24 -17.76 -11.46
N GLN A 166 -12.41 -16.64 -12.16
CA GLN A 166 -13.53 -16.44 -13.08
C GLN A 166 -13.40 -17.29 -14.36
N LYS A 167 -12.18 -17.66 -14.76
CA LYS A 167 -11.88 -18.50 -15.92
C LYS A 167 -10.97 -19.67 -15.52
N PRO A 168 -11.54 -20.77 -15.00
CA PRO A 168 -10.79 -21.90 -14.44
C PRO A 168 -10.16 -22.81 -15.51
N GLU A 169 -9.42 -22.23 -16.44
CA GLU A 169 -8.66 -22.95 -17.46
C GLU A 169 -7.20 -23.11 -17.00
N LYS A 170 -6.63 -24.31 -17.20
CA LYS A 170 -5.25 -24.61 -16.77
C LYS A 170 -4.20 -23.66 -17.35
N LYS A 171 -4.32 -23.28 -18.62
CA LYS A 171 -3.40 -22.34 -19.29
C LYS A 171 -3.49 -20.94 -18.65
N ILE A 172 -4.71 -20.46 -18.40
CA ILE A 172 -4.95 -19.17 -17.75
C ILE A 172 -4.42 -19.19 -16.31
N LEU A 173 -4.65 -20.27 -15.57
CA LEU A 173 -4.14 -20.45 -14.21
C LEU A 173 -2.61 -20.34 -14.16
N LEU A 174 -1.90 -21.05 -15.03
CA LEU A 174 -0.44 -21.05 -15.08
C LEU A 174 0.12 -19.67 -15.48
N LEU A 175 -0.46 -19.03 -16.49
CA LEU A 175 -0.07 -17.69 -16.91
C LEU A 175 -0.29 -16.67 -15.77
N CYS A 176 -1.46 -16.71 -15.12
CA CYS A 176 -1.75 -15.83 -14.00
C CYS A 176 -0.81 -16.10 -12.82
N LEU A 177 -0.47 -17.37 -12.52
CA LEU A 177 0.48 -17.71 -11.46
C LEU A 177 1.86 -17.10 -11.73
N PHE A 178 2.37 -17.28 -12.95
CA PHE A 178 3.64 -16.70 -13.36
C PHE A 178 3.64 -15.17 -13.22
N LEU A 179 2.62 -14.51 -13.75
CA LEU A 179 2.51 -13.05 -13.71
C LEU A 179 2.32 -12.51 -12.28
N VAL A 180 1.50 -13.16 -11.45
CA VAL A 180 1.32 -12.79 -10.04
C VAL A 180 2.63 -12.91 -9.28
N ALA A 181 3.33 -14.03 -9.42
CA ALA A 181 4.61 -14.25 -8.75
C ALA A 181 5.67 -13.23 -9.21
N LEU A 182 5.74 -12.95 -10.53
CA LEU A 182 6.64 -11.94 -11.08
C LEU A 182 6.34 -10.53 -10.56
N LEU A 183 5.06 -10.13 -10.53
CA LEU A 183 4.64 -8.82 -10.03
C LEU A 183 4.92 -8.67 -8.52
N GLN A 184 4.71 -9.72 -7.74
CA GLN A 184 5.04 -9.70 -6.31
C GLN A 184 6.56 -9.74 -6.07
N GLY A 185 7.32 -10.46 -6.90
CA GLY A 185 8.78 -10.42 -6.89
C GLY A 185 9.30 -9.02 -7.22
N PHE A 186 8.70 -8.35 -8.20
CA PHE A 186 9.00 -6.96 -8.56
C PHE A 186 8.64 -5.98 -7.44
N ALA A 187 7.51 -6.18 -6.76
CA ALA A 187 7.16 -5.39 -5.58
C ALA A 187 8.19 -5.57 -4.44
N ALA A 188 8.61 -6.81 -4.16
CA ALA A 188 9.61 -7.13 -3.15
C ALA A 188 11.02 -6.61 -3.52
N PHE A 189 11.33 -6.54 -4.81
CA PHE A 189 12.56 -5.96 -5.34
C PHE A 189 12.74 -4.49 -4.94
N MET A 190 11.65 -3.72 -4.90
CA MET A 190 11.69 -2.32 -4.49
C MET A 190 11.44 -2.13 -2.99
N GLN A 191 10.58 -2.98 -2.41
CA GLN A 191 10.16 -2.87 -1.02
C GLN A 191 10.12 -4.28 -0.38
N PRO A 192 11.18 -4.71 0.34
CA PRO A 192 11.34 -6.09 0.81
C PRO A 192 10.18 -6.62 1.64
N ARG A 193 9.51 -5.77 2.43
CA ARG A 193 8.34 -6.17 3.22
C ARG A 193 7.18 -6.70 2.36
N SER A 194 7.12 -6.33 1.07
CA SER A 194 6.11 -6.84 0.13
C SER A 194 6.30 -8.32 -0.21
N LEU A 195 7.46 -8.92 0.10
CA LEU A 195 7.68 -10.37 0.04
C LEU A 195 6.62 -11.12 0.86
N LEU A 196 6.34 -10.62 2.07
CA LEU A 196 5.31 -11.19 2.94
C LEU A 196 3.92 -11.13 2.29
N PHE A 197 3.59 -10.04 1.60
CA PHE A 197 2.30 -9.89 0.92
C PHE A 197 2.16 -10.94 -0.18
N GLY A 198 3.18 -11.09 -1.03
CA GLY A 198 3.16 -12.05 -2.12
C GLY A 198 3.06 -13.50 -1.66
N VAL A 199 3.84 -13.90 -0.65
CA VAL A 199 3.78 -15.25 -0.07
C VAL A 199 2.39 -15.55 0.49
N VAL A 200 1.83 -14.64 1.29
CA VAL A 200 0.51 -14.87 1.90
C VAL A 200 -0.60 -14.86 0.84
N LEU A 201 -0.53 -14.00 -0.18
CA LEU A 201 -1.49 -14.01 -1.30
C LEU A 201 -1.45 -15.33 -2.08
N LEU A 202 -0.26 -15.89 -2.33
CA LEU A 202 -0.11 -17.20 -2.97
C LEU A 202 -0.70 -18.32 -2.11
N ILE A 203 -0.49 -18.27 -0.78
CA ILE A 203 -1.11 -19.23 0.15
C ILE A 203 -2.62 -19.11 0.12
N LEU A 204 -3.18 -17.90 0.22
CA LEU A 204 -4.63 -17.66 0.16
C LEU A 204 -5.24 -18.19 -1.13
N TRP A 205 -4.58 -17.94 -2.27
CA TRP A 205 -5.02 -18.47 -3.56
C TRP A 205 -4.85 -19.99 -3.65
N GLY A 206 -3.78 -20.53 -3.08
CA GLY A 206 -3.54 -21.95 -2.93
C GLY A 206 -4.67 -22.64 -2.16
N VAL A 207 -5.15 -22.06 -1.06
CA VAL A 207 -6.23 -22.63 -0.22
C VAL A 207 -7.54 -22.78 -1.01
N GLN A 208 -7.77 -21.94 -2.02
CA GLN A 208 -8.93 -22.08 -2.91
C GLN A 208 -8.79 -23.22 -3.93
N GLN A 209 -7.64 -23.90 -3.98
CA GLN A 209 -7.47 -25.06 -4.85
C GLN A 209 -8.11 -26.29 -4.20
N GLY A 210 -8.94 -27.02 -4.94
CA GLY A 210 -9.71 -28.15 -4.41
C GLY A 210 -8.89 -29.37 -3.93
N THR A 211 -7.57 -29.40 -4.15
CA THR A 211 -6.71 -30.50 -3.69
C THR A 211 -5.41 -30.00 -3.05
N ARG A 212 -4.91 -30.73 -2.05
CA ARG A 212 -3.62 -30.46 -1.38
C ARG A 212 -2.44 -30.49 -2.36
N LYS A 213 -2.50 -31.34 -3.39
CA LYS A 213 -1.48 -31.42 -4.45
C LYS A 213 -1.45 -30.13 -5.28
N SER A 214 -2.61 -29.62 -5.70
CA SER A 214 -2.71 -28.36 -6.45
C SER A 214 -2.31 -27.15 -5.60
N PHE A 215 -2.72 -27.11 -4.32
CA PHE A 215 -2.25 -26.11 -3.34
C PHE A 215 -0.72 -26.06 -3.33
N THR A 216 -0.09 -27.22 -3.07
CA THR A 216 1.36 -27.30 -2.84
C THR A 216 2.13 -26.89 -4.09
N LYS A 217 1.71 -27.36 -5.27
CA LYS A 217 2.34 -26.98 -6.54
C LYS A 217 2.24 -25.49 -6.82
N LEU A 218 1.06 -24.89 -6.65
CA LEU A 218 0.84 -23.46 -6.88
C LEU A 218 1.73 -22.62 -5.98
N VAL A 219 1.74 -22.91 -4.68
CA VAL A 219 2.49 -22.13 -3.68
C VAL A 219 3.99 -22.27 -3.91
N ILE A 220 4.53 -23.48 -4.09
CA ILE A 220 5.97 -23.68 -4.29
C ILE A 220 6.44 -23.00 -5.57
N ILE A 221 5.78 -23.24 -6.70
CA ILE A 221 6.16 -22.63 -7.99
C ILE A 221 6.09 -21.11 -7.89
N GLY A 222 5.01 -20.58 -7.30
CA GLY A 222 4.85 -19.14 -7.10
C GLY A 222 5.95 -18.53 -6.25
N ILE A 223 6.32 -19.16 -5.12
CA ILE A 223 7.40 -18.67 -4.24
C ILE A 223 8.75 -18.71 -4.96
N CYS A 224 9.05 -19.78 -5.70
CA CYS A 224 10.31 -19.88 -6.45
C CYS A 224 10.46 -18.73 -7.46
N ILE A 225 9.40 -18.42 -8.22
CA ILE A 225 9.41 -17.31 -9.20
C ILE A 225 9.53 -15.96 -8.48
N LEU A 226 8.75 -15.76 -7.41
CA LEU A 226 8.74 -14.52 -6.64
C LEU A 226 10.13 -14.20 -6.07
N ALA A 227 10.83 -15.20 -5.55
CA ALA A 227 12.12 -15.04 -4.88
C ALA A 227 13.28 -14.62 -5.79
N VAL A 228 13.16 -14.80 -7.12
CA VAL A 228 14.24 -14.53 -8.09
C VAL A 228 14.78 -13.10 -7.97
N LEU A 229 13.90 -12.10 -7.93
CA LEU A 229 14.31 -10.69 -7.89
C LEU A 229 14.90 -10.26 -6.53
N PRO A 230 14.30 -10.60 -5.38
CA PRO A 230 14.96 -10.36 -4.08
C PRO A 230 16.32 -11.06 -3.95
N ILE A 231 16.44 -12.32 -4.40
CA ILE A 231 17.71 -13.06 -4.36
C ILE A 231 18.76 -12.39 -5.24
N SER A 232 18.38 -11.84 -6.41
CA SER A 232 19.34 -11.13 -7.26
C SER A 232 19.90 -9.87 -6.60
N LEU A 233 19.12 -9.18 -5.75
CA LEU A 233 19.64 -8.07 -4.93
C LEU A 233 20.62 -8.52 -3.87
N VAL A 234 20.35 -9.64 -3.19
CA VAL A 234 21.29 -10.24 -2.24
C VAL A 234 22.60 -10.60 -2.95
N ALA A 235 22.52 -11.29 -4.09
CA ALA A 235 23.69 -11.65 -4.89
C ALA A 235 24.49 -10.42 -5.34
N ARG A 236 23.78 -9.36 -5.75
CA ARG A 236 24.38 -8.07 -6.11
C ARG A 236 25.11 -7.44 -4.93
N ASN A 237 24.54 -7.48 -3.72
CA ASN A 237 25.14 -6.91 -2.52
C ASN A 237 26.32 -7.72 -1.98
N ILE A 238 26.30 -9.05 -2.13
CA ILE A 238 27.48 -9.90 -1.88
C ILE A 238 28.62 -9.48 -2.82
N ARG A 239 28.35 -9.38 -4.12
CA ARG A 239 29.38 -9.03 -5.10
C ARG A 239 29.91 -7.59 -4.96
N ALA A 240 29.03 -6.64 -4.66
CA ALA A 240 29.41 -5.23 -4.58
C ALA A 240 30.01 -4.86 -3.21
N ASN A 241 29.46 -5.38 -2.12
CA ASN A 241 29.75 -4.90 -0.76
C ASN A 241 30.13 -6.01 0.23
N ASP A 242 30.15 -7.28 -0.19
CA ASP A 242 30.38 -8.43 0.69
C ASP A 242 29.32 -8.56 1.81
N VAL A 243 28.07 -8.17 1.51
CA VAL A 243 26.95 -8.26 2.47
C VAL A 243 25.78 -9.06 1.88
N ALA A 244 25.40 -10.13 2.57
CA ALA A 244 24.28 -11.00 2.19
C ALA A 244 22.91 -10.49 2.69
N THR A 245 22.53 -9.27 2.29
CA THR A 245 21.22 -8.66 2.62
C THR A 245 20.62 -7.93 1.42
N VAL A 246 19.31 -7.68 1.45
CA VAL A 246 18.63 -6.83 0.46
C VAL A 246 18.84 -5.34 0.76
N SER A 247 18.86 -4.96 2.05
CA SER A 247 19.18 -3.60 2.51
C SER A 247 19.68 -3.60 3.97
N THR A 248 20.21 -2.47 4.42
CA THR A 248 20.80 -2.30 5.78
C THR A 248 20.14 -1.17 6.57
N ASN A 249 18.82 -1.01 6.43
CA ASN A 249 18.07 0.06 7.09
C ASN A 249 16.98 -0.45 8.03
N LEU A 250 16.81 -1.77 8.19
CA LEU A 250 15.72 -2.33 8.97
C LEU A 250 15.94 -2.09 10.46
N GLY A 251 17.14 -2.36 10.96
CA GLY A 251 17.55 -2.16 12.35
C GLY A 251 17.36 -0.72 12.79
N ILE A 252 17.93 0.23 12.04
CA ILE A 252 17.78 1.67 12.30
C ILE A 252 16.30 2.07 12.30
N THR A 253 15.52 1.59 11.33
CA THR A 253 14.09 1.90 11.25
C THR A 253 13.31 1.36 12.45
N MET A 254 13.62 0.13 12.89
CA MET A 254 13.02 -0.45 14.09
C MET A 254 13.42 0.34 15.34
N ASN A 255 14.68 0.76 15.43
CA ASN A 255 15.23 1.46 16.57
C ASN A 255 14.64 2.86 16.75
N LEU A 256 14.38 3.58 15.64
CA LEU A 256 13.67 4.87 15.68
C LEU A 256 12.28 4.78 16.33
N GLY A 257 11.60 3.64 16.17
CA GLY A 257 10.28 3.40 16.76
C GLY A 257 10.31 2.70 18.12
N ALA A 258 11.46 2.47 18.73
CA ALA A 258 11.62 1.68 19.96
C ALA A 258 12.48 2.42 20.99
N GLY A 259 12.37 2.04 22.27
CA GLY A 259 13.09 2.70 23.36
C GLY A 259 12.17 3.40 24.35
N ASN A 260 12.74 3.78 25.49
CA ASN A 260 11.97 4.32 26.62
C ASN A 260 11.36 5.70 26.31
N SER A 261 12.09 6.50 25.55
CA SER A 261 11.73 7.87 25.19
C SER A 261 11.19 8.01 23.76
N ALA A 262 11.15 6.91 23.00
CA ALA A 262 10.48 6.87 21.71
C ALA A 262 8.95 6.99 21.87
N THR A 263 8.29 7.54 20.86
CA THR A 263 6.82 7.54 20.80
C THR A 263 6.27 6.46 19.86
N GLY A 264 7.13 5.89 19.02
CA GLY A 264 6.79 4.94 17.96
C GLY A 264 6.84 5.52 16.55
N GLY A 265 7.10 6.83 16.37
CA GLY A 265 7.22 7.50 15.09
C GLY A 265 8.55 8.24 14.90
N TYR A 266 8.58 9.27 14.05
CA TYR A 266 9.80 10.03 13.69
C TYR A 266 10.04 11.29 14.53
N ASP A 267 10.04 11.20 15.86
CA ASP A 267 10.09 12.36 16.76
C ASP A 267 11.35 12.45 17.62
N GLY A 268 12.40 11.71 17.26
CA GLY A 268 13.76 11.96 17.78
C GLY A 268 13.95 11.61 19.26
N GLY A 269 13.00 10.92 19.87
CA GLY A 269 13.00 10.52 21.28
C GLY A 269 14.13 9.57 21.71
N GLY A 270 15.11 9.27 20.85
CA GLY A 270 16.20 8.33 21.15
C GLY A 270 15.75 6.86 21.06
N GLY A 271 16.54 6.05 20.36
CA GLY A 271 16.32 4.62 20.22
C GLY A 271 16.76 3.80 21.43
N VAL A 272 16.66 2.48 21.31
CA VAL A 272 17.34 1.51 22.17
C VAL A 272 18.85 1.67 22.03
N ASP A 273 19.56 1.74 23.16
CA ASP A 273 21.02 1.74 23.21
C ASP A 273 21.57 0.36 22.87
N CYS A 274 21.90 0.15 21.60
CA CYS A 274 22.43 -1.11 21.08
C CYS A 274 23.96 -1.08 21.06
N LYS A 275 24.58 -2.07 21.68
CA LYS A 275 26.05 -2.19 21.74
C LYS A 275 26.58 -3.00 20.56
N ALA A 276 27.74 -2.59 20.05
CA ALA A 276 28.46 -3.36 19.05
C ALA A 276 28.98 -4.67 19.66
N GLY A 277 29.11 -5.71 18.83
CA GLY A 277 29.75 -6.97 19.24
C GLY A 277 31.20 -6.75 19.68
N GLN A 278 31.76 -7.68 20.48
CA GLN A 278 33.14 -7.58 20.94
C GLN A 278 34.11 -7.36 19.77
N GLY A 279 34.90 -6.28 19.82
CA GLY A 279 35.88 -5.90 18.79
C GLY A 279 35.34 -5.08 17.60
N ALA A 280 34.03 -4.83 17.50
CA ALA A 280 33.45 -4.00 16.44
C ALA A 280 33.29 -2.53 16.86
N LYS A 281 33.60 -1.59 15.93
CA LYS A 281 33.44 -0.14 16.16
C LYS A 281 32.01 0.37 15.91
N THR A 282 31.19 -0.38 15.18
CA THR A 282 29.82 0.00 14.80
C THR A 282 28.87 -1.19 14.95
N VAL A 283 27.60 -0.90 15.22
CA VAL A 283 26.52 -1.90 15.30
C VAL A 283 26.08 -2.24 13.88
N THR A 284 25.96 -3.53 13.56
CA THR A 284 25.40 -3.97 12.28
C THR A 284 23.87 -3.93 12.31
N ASP A 285 23.24 -3.78 11.14
CA ASP A 285 21.76 -3.73 11.03
C ASP A 285 21.08 -4.93 11.71
N ASN A 286 21.63 -6.14 11.53
CA ASN A 286 21.11 -7.36 12.17
C ASN A 286 21.26 -7.34 13.70
N GLN A 287 22.37 -6.80 14.21
CA GLN A 287 22.57 -6.64 15.66
C GLN A 287 21.56 -5.65 16.24
N GLU A 288 21.28 -4.56 15.52
CA GLU A 288 20.27 -3.58 15.93
C GLU A 288 18.85 -4.16 15.90
N VAL A 289 18.50 -4.95 14.89
CA VAL A 289 17.22 -5.71 14.86
C VAL A 289 17.09 -6.61 16.09
N LEU A 290 18.10 -7.44 16.37
CA LEU A 290 18.07 -8.37 17.51
C LEU A 290 18.00 -7.62 18.85
N CYS A 291 18.74 -6.53 18.98
CA CYS A 291 18.72 -5.66 20.15
C CYS A 291 17.32 -5.08 20.39
N VAL A 292 16.68 -4.51 19.36
CA VAL A 292 15.32 -3.95 19.47
C VAL A 292 14.28 -5.03 19.79
N LEU A 293 14.36 -6.20 19.15
CA LEU A 293 13.47 -7.33 19.46
C LEU A 293 13.62 -7.78 20.92
N THR A 294 14.86 -7.87 21.41
CA THR A 294 15.15 -8.20 22.81
C THR A 294 14.60 -7.14 23.75
N TRP A 295 14.72 -5.87 23.39
CA TRP A 295 14.17 -4.76 24.18
C TRP A 295 12.64 -4.85 24.28
N TYR A 296 11.94 -5.16 23.18
CA TYR A 296 10.47 -5.33 23.21
C TYR A 296 10.03 -6.43 24.18
N LEU A 297 10.76 -7.56 24.21
CA LEU A 297 10.44 -8.68 25.10
C LEU A 297 10.65 -8.33 26.59
N HIS A 298 11.65 -7.52 26.91
CA HIS A 298 11.94 -7.10 28.28
C HIS A 298 11.08 -5.90 28.75
N HIS A 299 10.45 -5.17 27.82
CA HIS A 299 9.62 -3.99 28.12
C HIS A 299 8.20 -4.15 27.55
N PRO A 300 7.42 -5.17 27.97
CA PRO A 300 6.15 -5.52 27.33
C PRO A 300 5.10 -4.40 27.43
N ILE A 301 5.05 -3.69 28.57
CA ILE A 301 4.10 -2.57 28.78
C ILE A 301 4.42 -1.42 27.82
N LYS A 302 5.67 -0.97 27.78
CA LYS A 302 6.08 0.12 26.87
C LYS A 302 5.94 -0.30 25.41
N THR A 303 6.22 -1.56 25.10
CA THR A 303 6.01 -2.13 23.75
C THR A 303 4.54 -2.05 23.33
N ALA A 304 3.60 -2.38 24.21
CA ALA A 304 2.18 -2.29 23.92
C ALA A 304 1.74 -0.82 23.68
N GLU A 305 2.24 0.12 24.48
CA GLU A 305 2.00 1.56 24.29
C GLU A 305 2.52 2.03 22.92
N LEU A 306 3.76 1.68 22.59
CA LEU A 306 4.37 2.00 21.30
C LEU A 306 3.60 1.35 20.15
N ALA A 307 3.12 0.12 20.30
CA ALA A 307 2.33 -0.57 19.29
C ALA A 307 1.01 0.18 18.99
N ILE A 308 0.35 0.71 20.02
CA ILE A 308 -0.85 1.53 19.86
C ILE A 308 -0.52 2.83 19.13
N ASN A 309 0.55 3.53 19.53
CA ASN A 309 0.97 4.77 18.86
C ASN A 309 1.34 4.54 17.40
N LYS A 310 2.11 3.49 17.12
CA LYS A 310 2.49 3.10 15.74
C LYS A 310 1.26 2.80 14.89
N SER A 311 0.27 2.14 15.48
CA SER A 311 -1.00 1.90 14.83
C SER A 311 -1.73 3.20 14.49
N VAL A 312 -1.80 4.15 15.43
CA VAL A 312 -2.38 5.48 15.20
C VAL A 312 -1.62 6.21 14.09
N PHE A 313 -0.29 6.17 14.09
CA PHE A 313 0.54 6.81 13.07
C PHE A 313 0.35 6.19 11.69
N PHE A 314 0.31 4.86 11.58
CA PHE A 314 0.02 4.17 10.31
C PHE A 314 -1.36 4.57 9.74
N TRP A 315 -2.36 4.67 10.61
CA TRP A 315 -3.71 5.08 10.24
C TRP A 315 -3.96 6.58 10.30
N SER A 316 -2.93 7.41 10.55
CA SER A 316 -3.11 8.85 10.68
C SER A 316 -3.43 9.53 9.36
N PRO A 317 -4.02 10.74 9.37
CA PRO A 317 -4.12 11.58 8.18
C PRO A 317 -2.73 11.95 7.63
N TRP A 318 -2.71 12.48 6.40
CA TRP A 318 -1.47 12.88 5.73
C TRP A 318 -0.87 14.19 6.27
N THR A 319 -1.71 15.03 6.88
CA THR A 319 -1.37 16.33 7.47
C THR A 319 -2.24 16.56 8.71
N GLY A 320 -1.81 17.46 9.60
CA GLY A 320 -2.53 17.80 10.83
C GLY A 320 -1.95 17.13 12.08
N PRO A 321 -2.61 17.29 13.24
CA PRO A 321 -2.00 17.05 14.56
C PRO A 321 -1.75 15.58 14.91
N LEU A 322 -2.37 14.63 14.21
CA LEU A 322 -2.08 13.19 14.36
C LEU A 322 -1.12 12.67 13.28
N ALA A 323 -0.80 13.48 12.27
CA ALA A 323 0.01 13.02 11.15
C ALA A 323 1.44 12.74 11.62
N ASN A 324 1.89 11.50 11.39
CA ASN A 324 3.26 11.09 11.68
C ASN A 324 3.76 10.18 10.57
N GLY A 325 4.97 10.48 10.09
CA GLY A 325 5.60 9.77 9.00
C GLY A 325 6.25 10.65 7.97
N THR A 326 6.65 10.03 6.87
CA THR A 326 7.51 10.66 5.86
C THR A 326 6.73 11.24 4.67
N MET A 327 5.42 11.52 4.82
CA MET A 327 4.59 12.12 3.77
C MET A 327 4.63 13.65 3.70
N GLY A 328 5.61 14.31 4.33
CA GLY A 328 5.74 15.79 4.29
C GLY A 328 5.86 16.35 2.85
N ARG A 329 6.34 15.54 1.90
CA ARG A 329 6.44 15.91 0.47
C ARG A 329 5.27 15.43 -0.39
N ASN A 330 4.21 14.92 0.23
CA ASN A 330 2.99 14.53 -0.47
C ASN A 330 2.46 15.69 -1.31
N PRO A 331 2.12 15.48 -2.60
CA PRO A 331 1.48 16.51 -3.42
C PRO A 331 0.20 17.08 -2.79
N TRP A 332 -0.54 16.27 -2.03
CA TRP A 332 -1.71 16.71 -1.28
C TRP A 332 -1.39 17.85 -0.31
N ALA A 333 -0.23 17.83 0.36
CA ALA A 333 0.14 18.89 1.29
C ALA A 333 0.17 20.28 0.62
N LYS A 334 0.48 20.34 -0.68
CA LYS A 334 0.56 21.60 -1.47
C LYS A 334 -0.81 22.18 -1.83
N ILE A 335 -1.83 21.33 -1.95
CA ILE A 335 -3.17 21.72 -2.41
C ILE A 335 -4.25 21.58 -1.33
N SER A 336 -3.94 20.93 -0.22
CA SER A 336 -4.90 20.70 0.87
C SER A 336 -5.32 22.02 1.52
N PRO A 337 -6.59 22.15 1.93
CA PRO A 337 -7.04 23.28 2.74
C PRO A 337 -6.20 23.47 4.02
N MET A 338 -5.80 22.36 4.66
CA MET A 338 -4.96 22.38 5.86
C MET A 338 -3.60 23.05 5.63
N GLY A 339 -2.95 22.75 4.50
CA GLY A 339 -1.67 23.38 4.14
C GLY A 339 -1.80 24.90 3.99
N ARG A 340 -2.94 25.38 3.48
CA ARG A 340 -3.22 26.83 3.32
C ARG A 340 -3.62 27.49 4.64
N MET A 341 -4.43 26.81 5.47
CA MET A 341 -4.82 27.31 6.79
C MET A 341 -3.64 27.42 7.75
N GLY A 342 -2.61 26.57 7.60
CA GLY A 342 -1.40 26.62 8.41
C GLY A 342 -0.51 27.87 8.21
N VAL A 343 -0.87 28.79 7.32
CA VAL A 343 -0.05 29.99 7.06
C VAL A 343 -0.35 31.12 8.07
N SER A 344 -1.55 31.15 8.67
CA SER A 344 -1.92 32.15 9.68
C SER A 344 -1.93 31.57 11.09
N ALA A 345 -1.67 32.41 12.10
CA ALA A 345 -1.70 31.99 13.51
C ALA A 345 -3.08 31.43 13.92
N GLN A 346 -4.16 32.07 13.47
CA GLN A 346 -5.54 31.60 13.71
C GLN A 346 -5.82 30.26 13.01
N GLY A 347 -5.35 30.09 11.77
CA GLY A 347 -5.53 28.84 11.03
C GLY A 347 -4.68 27.69 11.57
N GLN A 348 -3.50 27.98 12.13
CA GLN A 348 -2.70 27.04 12.91
C GLN A 348 -3.42 26.61 14.19
N ALA A 349 -3.97 27.56 14.95
CA ALA A 349 -4.75 27.25 16.16
C ALA A 349 -5.99 26.38 15.85
N LEU A 350 -6.69 26.66 14.75
CA LEU A 350 -7.83 25.85 14.31
C LEU A 350 -7.40 24.45 13.82
N GLY A 351 -6.36 24.40 12.98
CA GLY A 351 -5.91 23.19 12.30
C GLY A 351 -5.11 22.22 13.18
N TYR A 352 -4.40 22.71 14.20
CA TYR A 352 -3.58 21.89 15.10
C TYR A 352 -4.07 21.90 16.55
N GLY A 353 -5.05 22.76 16.88
CA GLY A 353 -5.75 22.74 18.16
C GLY A 353 -6.80 21.64 18.27
N LEU A 354 -7.76 21.81 19.19
CA LEU A 354 -8.76 20.79 19.52
C LEU A 354 -9.60 20.36 18.31
N PHE A 355 -10.02 21.31 17.47
CA PHE A 355 -10.82 21.03 16.28
C PHE A 355 -10.07 20.11 15.30
N GLY A 356 -8.83 20.48 14.94
CA GLY A 356 -7.98 19.65 14.07
C GLY A 356 -7.73 18.24 14.62
N LYS A 357 -7.57 18.11 15.95
CA LYS A 357 -7.45 16.80 16.61
C LYS A 357 -8.73 15.97 16.47
N ILE A 358 -9.89 16.56 16.70
CA ILE A 358 -11.19 15.89 16.54
C ILE A 358 -11.38 15.39 15.10
N ILE A 359 -11.12 16.25 14.11
CA ILE A 359 -11.24 15.88 12.69
C ILE A 359 -10.26 14.77 12.32
N SER A 360 -9.03 14.81 12.83
CA SER A 360 -8.02 13.78 12.58
C SER A 360 -8.45 12.42 13.15
N TRP A 361 -8.98 12.40 14.37
CA TRP A 361 -9.52 11.19 14.99
C TRP A 361 -10.76 10.66 14.29
N LEU A 362 -11.66 11.54 13.84
CA LEU A 362 -12.84 11.17 13.06
C LEU A 362 -12.44 10.55 11.72
N TRP A 363 -11.46 11.13 11.03
CA TRP A 363 -10.92 10.60 9.78
C TRP A 363 -10.35 9.19 9.96
N LEU A 364 -9.49 9.02 10.97
CA LEU A 364 -8.87 7.73 11.30
C LEU A 364 -9.94 6.68 11.64
N SER A 365 -10.84 7.01 12.56
CA SER A 365 -11.84 6.08 13.09
C SER A 365 -12.88 5.72 12.04
N ALA A 366 -13.35 6.68 11.23
CA ALA A 366 -14.27 6.42 10.13
C ALA A 366 -13.61 5.55 9.04
N GLY A 367 -12.34 5.81 8.71
CA GLY A 367 -11.58 5.01 7.74
C GLY A 367 -11.45 3.55 8.18
N LEU A 368 -11.09 3.31 9.45
CA LEU A 368 -11.02 1.97 10.04
C LEU A 368 -12.37 1.29 10.11
N LEU A 369 -13.40 1.99 10.59
CA LEU A 369 -14.76 1.46 10.68
C LEU A 369 -15.26 1.00 9.31
N LEU A 370 -15.13 1.84 8.28
CA LEU A 370 -15.56 1.50 6.93
C LEU A 370 -14.73 0.36 6.34
N PHE A 371 -13.42 0.32 6.58
CA PHE A 371 -12.56 -0.79 6.17
C PHE A 371 -13.06 -2.13 6.72
N PHE A 372 -13.29 -2.21 8.05
CA PHE A 372 -13.75 -3.43 8.69
C PHE A 372 -15.20 -3.79 8.32
N LEU A 373 -16.10 -2.81 8.23
CA LEU A 373 -17.46 -3.05 7.75
C LEU A 373 -17.47 -3.60 6.33
N GLY A 374 -16.58 -3.11 5.46
CA GLY A 374 -16.41 -3.62 4.11
C GLY A 374 -15.96 -5.07 4.09
N PHE A 375 -14.91 -5.38 4.85
CA PHE A 375 -14.40 -6.74 4.97
C PHE A 375 -15.44 -7.71 5.53
N ILE A 376 -16.08 -7.37 6.66
CA ILE A 376 -17.13 -8.18 7.30
C ILE A 376 -18.32 -8.36 6.35
N GLY A 377 -18.68 -7.30 5.61
CA GLY A 377 -19.74 -7.33 4.60
C GLY A 377 -19.47 -8.38 3.51
N LEU A 378 -18.26 -8.44 2.98
CA LEU A 378 -17.83 -9.44 2.00
C LEU A 378 -17.70 -10.83 2.63
N TRP A 379 -17.14 -10.91 3.84
CA TRP A 379 -16.97 -12.17 4.55
C TRP A 379 -18.30 -12.89 4.80
N GLY A 380 -19.31 -12.14 5.23
CA GLY A 380 -20.67 -12.64 5.46
C GLY A 380 -21.44 -12.95 4.17
N ALA A 381 -21.01 -12.43 3.03
CA ALA A 381 -21.57 -12.80 1.73
C ALA A 381 -21.17 -14.23 1.30
N GLY A 382 -19.98 -14.68 1.71
CA GLY A 382 -19.44 -16.00 1.38
C GLY A 382 -18.84 -16.08 -0.02
N GLY A 383 -18.48 -17.30 -0.45
CA GLY A 383 -18.03 -17.59 -1.82
C GLY A 383 -16.91 -16.67 -2.35
N ALA A 384 -17.09 -16.20 -3.58
CA ALA A 384 -16.12 -15.35 -4.27
C ALA A 384 -15.95 -13.98 -3.59
N GLU A 385 -17.01 -13.43 -3.01
CA GLU A 385 -16.96 -12.14 -2.32
C GLU A 385 -16.06 -12.22 -1.08
N ARG A 386 -16.20 -13.29 -0.27
CA ARG A 386 -15.30 -13.54 0.87
C ARG A 386 -13.85 -13.63 0.41
N PHE A 387 -13.60 -14.32 -0.70
CA PHE A 387 -12.25 -14.45 -1.23
C PHE A 387 -11.67 -13.11 -1.69
N ILE A 388 -12.44 -12.30 -2.44
CA ILE A 388 -12.04 -10.94 -2.85
C ILE A 388 -11.76 -10.07 -1.62
N GLY A 389 -12.63 -10.12 -0.59
CA GLY A 389 -12.43 -9.40 0.66
C GLY A 389 -11.15 -9.81 1.38
N SER A 390 -10.83 -11.11 1.39
CA SER A 390 -9.60 -11.65 1.98
C SER A 390 -8.36 -11.21 1.22
N LEU A 391 -8.40 -11.25 -0.13
CA LEU A 391 -7.31 -10.76 -0.98
C LEU A 391 -7.05 -9.26 -0.77
N ALA A 392 -8.10 -8.45 -0.59
CA ALA A 392 -7.98 -7.01 -0.39
C ALA A 392 -7.51 -6.65 1.03
N ALA A 393 -8.06 -7.29 2.06
CA ALA A 393 -7.75 -6.95 3.45
C ALA A 393 -6.35 -7.40 3.87
N THR A 394 -5.89 -8.55 3.37
CA THR A 394 -4.66 -9.19 3.85
C THR A 394 -3.41 -8.30 3.66
N PRO A 395 -3.11 -7.74 2.48
CA PRO A 395 -1.95 -6.85 2.33
C PRO A 395 -2.03 -5.62 3.25
N VAL A 396 -3.23 -5.07 3.45
CA VAL A 396 -3.44 -3.90 4.34
C VAL A 396 -3.12 -4.26 5.79
N LEU A 397 -3.64 -5.38 6.28
CA LEU A 397 -3.39 -5.86 7.65
C LEU A 397 -1.93 -6.24 7.86
N LEU A 398 -1.28 -6.89 6.89
CA LEU A 398 0.15 -7.21 6.97
C LEU A 398 1.02 -5.94 6.95
N ALA A 399 0.67 -4.94 6.14
CA ALA A 399 1.37 -3.66 6.13
C ALA A 399 1.23 -2.94 7.48
N TRP A 400 0.04 -3.01 8.10
CA TRP A 400 -0.20 -2.45 9.42
C TRP A 400 0.58 -3.18 10.52
N LEU A 401 0.54 -4.52 10.54
CA LEU A 401 1.29 -5.34 11.50
C LEU A 401 2.81 -5.14 11.39
N THR A 402 3.33 -5.07 10.17
CA THR A 402 4.76 -4.81 9.95
C THR A 402 5.15 -3.40 10.40
N SER A 403 4.27 -2.40 10.25
CA SER A 403 4.50 -1.05 10.78
C SER A 403 4.49 -1.03 12.31
N ILE A 404 3.59 -1.78 12.96
CA ILE A 404 3.57 -1.94 14.43
C ILE A 404 4.88 -2.53 14.94
N GLY A 405 5.40 -3.56 14.26
CA GLY A 405 6.67 -4.20 14.64
C GLY A 405 7.92 -3.36 14.35
N THR A 406 7.82 -2.33 13.49
CA THR A 406 8.96 -1.51 13.06
C THR A 406 8.79 -0.07 13.55
N ILE A 407 8.18 0.79 12.74
CA ILE A 407 7.87 2.18 13.04
C ILE A 407 6.49 2.55 12.47
N GLY A 408 5.79 3.42 13.19
CA GLY A 408 4.54 4.02 12.75
C GLY A 408 4.81 5.10 11.72
N ASP A 409 4.40 4.87 10.48
CA ASP A 409 4.50 5.86 9.40
C ASP A 409 3.30 5.71 8.46
N HIS A 410 2.51 6.78 8.31
CA HIS A 410 1.37 6.79 7.38
C HIS A 410 1.75 6.51 5.92
N ARG A 411 3.00 6.75 5.49
CA ARG A 411 3.52 6.46 4.15
C ARG A 411 3.43 4.98 3.84
N PHE A 412 3.68 4.13 4.83
CA PHE A 412 3.66 2.68 4.64
C PHE A 412 2.28 2.11 4.35
N ARG A 413 1.23 2.92 4.51
CA ARG A 413 -0.13 2.60 4.06
C ARG A 413 -0.31 2.80 2.55
N LEU A 414 0.46 3.69 1.90
CA LEU A 414 0.25 4.02 0.47
C LEU A 414 0.26 2.80 -0.46
N PRO A 415 1.21 1.85 -0.35
CA PRO A 415 1.25 0.71 -1.25
C PRO A 415 -0.02 -0.16 -1.18
N THR A 416 -0.70 -0.20 -0.04
CA THR A 416 -1.89 -1.03 0.17
C THR A 416 -3.19 -0.22 0.21
N MET A 417 -3.08 1.11 0.18
CA MET A 417 -4.21 2.04 0.23
C MET A 417 -5.29 1.79 -0.83
N PRO A 418 -4.99 1.43 -2.10
CA PRO A 418 -6.05 1.11 -3.07
C PRO A 418 -7.03 0.04 -2.57
N LEU A 419 -6.52 -1.00 -1.92
CA LEU A 419 -7.30 -2.12 -1.40
C LEU A 419 -8.08 -1.71 -0.16
N SER A 420 -7.48 -0.89 0.70
CA SER A 420 -8.17 -0.29 1.85
C SER A 420 -9.35 0.59 1.40
N LEU A 421 -9.15 1.44 0.39
CA LEU A 421 -10.19 2.32 -0.15
C LEU A 421 -11.31 1.53 -0.82
N PHE A 422 -10.99 0.46 -1.55
CA PHE A 422 -11.99 -0.46 -2.08
C PHE A 422 -12.86 -1.04 -0.96
N LEU A 423 -12.24 -1.52 0.13
CA LEU A 423 -12.98 -2.03 1.28
C LEU A 423 -13.80 -0.94 1.98
N GLN A 424 -13.31 0.30 2.07
CA GLN A 424 -14.09 1.41 2.60
C GLN A 424 -15.31 1.73 1.73
N VAL A 425 -15.18 1.69 0.39
CA VAL A 425 -16.32 1.81 -0.52
C VAL A 425 -17.34 0.72 -0.23
N VAL A 426 -16.90 -0.55 -0.13
CA VAL A 426 -17.79 -1.66 0.26
C VAL A 426 -18.45 -1.39 1.61
N GLY A 427 -17.70 -0.87 2.58
CA GLY A 427 -18.18 -0.51 3.92
C GLY A 427 -19.30 0.52 3.90
N VAL A 428 -19.21 1.54 3.02
CA VAL A 428 -20.29 2.52 2.83
C VAL A 428 -21.56 1.83 2.35
N PHE A 429 -21.47 0.92 1.36
CA PHE A 429 -22.64 0.16 0.89
C PHE A 429 -23.20 -0.77 1.99
N ALA A 430 -22.33 -1.40 2.78
CA ALA A 430 -22.75 -2.24 3.90
C ALA A 430 -23.49 -1.41 4.96
N LEU A 431 -22.98 -0.22 5.31
CA LEU A 431 -23.62 0.70 6.24
C LEU A 431 -24.99 1.17 5.74
N GLN A 432 -25.09 1.54 4.46
CA GLN A 432 -26.36 1.93 3.86
C GLN A 432 -27.41 0.81 3.92
N ASP A 433 -27.02 -0.44 3.69
CA ASP A 433 -27.92 -1.59 3.81
C ASP A 433 -28.41 -1.81 5.25
N ILE A 434 -27.52 -1.67 6.23
CA ILE A 434 -27.87 -1.76 7.67
C ILE A 434 -28.89 -0.66 8.03
N LEU A 435 -28.64 0.58 7.63
CA LEU A 435 -29.53 1.72 7.92
C LEU A 435 -30.90 1.56 7.25
N ARG A 436 -30.94 1.09 6.00
CA ARG A 436 -32.20 0.84 5.27
C ARG A 436 -33.05 -0.25 5.93
N LYS A 437 -32.41 -1.32 6.43
CA LYS A 437 -33.10 -2.40 7.15
C LYS A 437 -33.70 -1.92 8.46
N ARG A 438 -32.97 -1.12 9.24
CA ARG A 438 -33.50 -0.53 10.47
C ARG A 438 -34.74 0.33 10.20
N ARG A 439 -34.68 1.21 9.19
CA ARG A 439 -35.84 2.04 8.80
C ARG A 439 -37.06 1.23 8.36
N ARG A 440 -36.85 0.06 7.72
CA ARG A 440 -37.96 -0.84 7.34
C ARG A 440 -38.49 -1.65 8.51
N GLY A 441 -37.63 -2.08 9.42
CA GLY A 441 -38.03 -2.75 10.65
C GLY A 441 -38.85 -1.84 11.56
N SER A 442 -38.49 -0.57 11.68
CA SER A 442 -39.26 0.43 12.43
C SER A 442 -40.55 0.89 11.73
N ALA A 443 -40.72 0.61 10.44
CA ALA A 443 -41.94 0.92 9.68
C ALA A 443 -42.93 -0.27 9.65
N LEU A 444 -42.56 -1.42 10.21
CA LEU A 444 -43.38 -2.64 10.31
C LEU A 444 -43.91 -2.88 11.73
N GLU A 445 -43.80 -1.90 12.63
CA GLU A 445 -44.66 -1.80 13.82
C GLU A 445 -45.81 -0.81 13.53
N PRO A 446 -46.93 -1.25 12.92
CA PRO A 446 -48.17 -0.51 12.97
C PRO A 446 -48.89 -0.85 14.29
N ASN A 447 -49.26 0.18 15.05
CA ASN A 447 -50.37 0.21 16.00
C ASN A 447 -50.69 -1.10 16.72
N GLY A 448 -50.07 -1.31 17.88
CA GLY A 448 -50.74 -2.04 18.95
C GLY A 448 -51.92 -1.19 19.45
N GLU A 449 -53.06 -1.32 18.78
CA GLU A 449 -54.36 -0.95 19.33
C GLU A 449 -54.55 -1.70 20.66
N ALA A 450 -54.56 -0.97 21.77
CA ALA A 450 -55.19 -1.43 22.98
C ALA A 450 -56.72 -1.44 22.73
N ARG A 451 -57.28 -2.64 22.60
CA ARG A 451 -58.70 -2.92 22.88
C ARG A 451 -58.80 -3.62 24.22
#